data_AF-R7H9W2-F1
#
_entry.id   AF-R7H9W2-F1
#
_cell.length_a   1.000
_cell.length_b   1.000
_cell.length_c   1.000
_cell.angle_alpha   90.00
_cell.angle_beta   90.00
_cell.angle_gamma   90.00
#
_symmetry.space_group_name_H-M   'P 1'
#
loop_
_entity.id
_entity.type
_entity.pdbx_description
1 polymer ?
#
loop_
_entity_poly.entity_id
_entity_poly.type
_entity_poly.pdbx_seq_one_letter_code
_entity_poly.pdbx_strand_id
1 'polypeptide(L)' 'MLALSRKKDEAIIINDNIEVKILEIKGDQIKIGVSAPKSVPIYRKEVFTQIQEANKEASQSVDMEKLKKLF' A
#
# COMPACT_ATOMS: atom_id res chain seq x y z
N MET A 1 -8.53 9.03 10.68
CA MET A 1 -9.39 8.33 9.69
C MET A 1 -10.40 9.34 9.18
N LEU A 2 -10.44 9.60 7.87
CA LEU A 2 -11.43 10.48 7.25
C LEU A 2 -12.42 9.59 6.48
N ALA A 3 -13.71 9.69 6.80
CA ALA A 3 -14.75 8.88 6.16
C ALA A 3 -15.47 9.70 5.09
N LEU A 4 -15.41 9.23 3.84
CA LEU A 4 -16.06 9.87 2.71
C LEU A 4 -16.95 8.84 2.01
N SER A 5 -18.24 9.13 1.91
CA SER A 5 -19.18 8.33 1.14
C SER A 5 -19.20 8.82 -0.31
N ARG A 6 -18.93 7.91 -1.25
CA ARG A 6 -18.90 8.16 -2.70
C ARG A 6 -19.84 7.20 -3.42
N LYS A 7 -20.45 7.67 -4.51
CA LYS A 7 -21.27 6.82 -5.39
C LYS A 7 -20.40 6.17 -6.48
N LYS A 8 -20.98 5.23 -7.22
CA LYS A 8 -20.39 4.67 -8.44
C LYS A 8 -19.90 5.81 -9.35
N ASP A 9 -18.71 5.63 -9.91
CA ASP A 9 -18.01 6.56 -10.80
C ASP A 9 -17.42 7.82 -10.15
N GLU A 10 -17.62 8.05 -8.84
CA GLU A 10 -16.93 9.13 -8.18
C GLU A 10 -15.48 8.77 -7.82
N ALA A 11 -14.63 9.80 -7.79
CA ALA A 11 -13.21 9.69 -7.47
C ALA A 11 -12.82 10.55 -6.27
N ILE A 12 -11.76 10.14 -5.59
CA ILE A 12 -11.12 10.84 -4.48
C ILE A 12 -9.68 11.10 -4.89
N ILE A 13 -9.25 12.35 -4.81
CA ILE A 13 -7.86 12.73 -5.09
C ILE A 13 -7.13 12.92 -3.75
N ILE A 14 -5.99 12.25 -3.59
CA ILE A 14 -5.11 12.33 -2.43
C ILE A 14 -3.77 12.89 -2.90
N ASN A 15 -3.33 13.99 -2.28
CA ASN A 15 -2.03 14.60 -2.53
C ASN A 15 -1.77 14.94 -4.01
N ASP A 16 -2.83 15.31 -4.73
CA ASP A 16 -2.87 15.69 -6.16
C ASP A 16 -2.45 14.61 -7.18
N ASN A 17 -1.79 13.55 -6.73
CA ASN A 17 -1.15 12.55 -7.57
C ASN A 17 -1.80 11.17 -7.47
N ILE A 18 -2.64 10.94 -6.47
CA ILE A 18 -3.28 9.64 -6.24
C ILE A 18 -4.78 9.82 -6.43
N GLU A 19 -5.33 9.21 -7.47
CA GLU A 19 -6.76 9.17 -7.74
C GLU A 19 -7.33 7.79 -7.37
N VAL A 20 -8.36 7.79 -6.55
CA VAL A 20 -9.08 6.58 -6.12
C VAL A 20 -10.50 6.67 -6.65
N LYS A 21 -10.83 5.87 -7.67
CA LYS A 21 -12.14 5.86 -8.33
C LYS A 21 -12.95 4.62 -7.94
N ILE A 22 -14.25 4.81 -7.67
CA ILE A 22 -15.19 3.70 -7.47
C ILE A 22 -15.66 3.20 -8.84
N LEU A 23 -15.18 2.02 -9.26
CA LEU A 23 -15.52 1.45 -10.57
C LEU A 23 -16.91 0.81 -10.56
N GLU A 24 -17.20 0.00 -9.54
CA GLU A 24 -18.44 -0.77 -9.45
C GLU A 24 -18.77 -1.05 -7.99
N ILE A 25 -20.06 -1.03 -7.66
CA ILE A 25 -20.57 -1.43 -6.35
C ILE A 25 -21.52 -2.60 -6.59
N LYS A 26 -21.19 -3.76 -6.03
CA LYS A 26 -22.01 -4.99 -6.09
C LYS A 26 -22.29 -5.44 -4.66
N GLY A 27 -23.42 -4.98 -4.10
CA GLY A 27 -23.76 -5.24 -2.70
C GLY A 27 -22.64 -4.74 -1.78
N ASP A 28 -22.04 -5.66 -1.03
CA ASP A 28 -20.91 -5.39 -0.13
C ASP A 28 -19.54 -5.33 -0.83
N GLN A 29 -19.43 -5.76 -2.08
CA GLN A 29 -18.17 -5.77 -2.82
C GLN A 29 -18.03 -4.51 -3.68
N ILE A 30 -16.97 -3.75 -3.43
CA ILE A 30 -16.68 -2.51 -4.16
C ILE A 30 -15.40 -2.72 -4.97
N LYS A 31 -15.49 -2.50 -6.29
CA LYS A 31 -14.30 -2.39 -7.14
C LYS A 31 -13.77 -0.96 -7.06
N ILE A 32 -12.53 -0.85 -6.62
CA ILE A 32 -11.82 0.41 -6.48
C ILE A 32 -10.68 0.41 -7.50
N GLY A 33 -10.64 1.42 -8.36
CA GLY A 33 -9.48 1.74 -9.19
C GLY A 33 -8.58 2.71 -8.44
N VAL A 34 -7.29 2.43 -8.37
CA VAL A 34 -6.30 3.34 -7.78
C VAL A 34 -5.29 3.69 -8.87
N SER A 35 -5.26 4.96 -9.23
CA SER A 35 -4.30 5.54 -10.15
C SER A 35 -3.30 6.36 -9.34
N ALA A 36 -2.03 5.98 -9.36
CA ALA A 36 -0.96 6.73 -8.72
C ALA A 36 0.28 6.74 -9.63
N PRO A 37 1.17 7.75 -9.52
CA PRO A 37 2.44 7.76 -10.25
C PRO A 37 3.33 6.60 -9.79
N LYS A 38 4.27 6.20 -10.65
CA LYS A 38 5.23 5.10 -10.37
C LYS A 38 6.07 5.31 -9.10
N SER A 39 6.18 6.56 -8.63
CA SER A 39 6.88 6.88 -7.39
C SER A 39 6.14 6.39 -6.14
N VAL A 40 4.84 6.12 -6.24
CA VAL A 40 4.00 5.65 -5.12
C VAL A 40 3.60 4.20 -5.40
N PRO A 41 4.24 3.23 -4.74
CA PRO A 41 3.89 1.83 -4.94
C PRO A 41 2.56 1.51 -4.24
N ILE A 42 1.65 0.86 -4.98
CA ILE A 42 0.32 0.47 -4.50
C ILE A 42 0.37 -0.99 -4.09
N TYR A 43 0.09 -1.27 -2.83
CA TYR A 43 0.06 -2.64 -2.30
C TYR A 43 -1.32 -2.99 -1.76
N ARG A 44 -1.68 -4.27 -1.85
CA ARG A 44 -2.79 -4.80 -1.06
C ARG A 44 -2.35 -4.82 0.40
N LYS A 45 -3.23 -4.40 1.32
CA LYS A 45 -2.93 -4.29 2.75
C LYS A 45 -2.28 -5.56 3.31
N GLU A 46 -2.79 -6.73 2.94
CA GLU A 46 -2.28 -8.03 3.37
C GLU A 46 -0.85 -8.31 2.89
N VAL A 47 -0.49 -7.86 1.69
CA VAL A 47 0.86 -8.00 1.13
C VAL A 47 1.81 -7.01 1.80
N PHE A 48 1.35 -5.79 2.10
CA PHE A 48 2.15 -4.79 2.78
C PHE A 48 2.56 -5.23 4.21
N THR A 49 1.62 -5.84 4.95
CA THR A 49 1.91 -6.38 6.28
C THR A 49 2.98 -7.47 6.23
N GLN A 50 2.87 -8.42 5.30
CA GLN A 50 3.86 -9.49 5.13
C GLN A 50 5.24 -8.97 4.72
N ILE A 51 5.31 -7.99 3.81
CA ILE A 51 6.59 -7.38 3.42
C ILE A 51 7.22 -6.63 4.58
N GLN A 52 6.41 -5.96 5.41
CA GLN A 52 6.92 -5.22 6.57
C GLN A 52 7.44 -6.16 7.66
N GLU A 53 6.75 -7.28 7.91
CA GLU A 53 7.21 -8.32 8.82
C GLU A 53 8.49 -9.00 8.29
N ALA A 54 8.52 -9.39 7.01
CA ALA A 54 9.70 -9.99 6.40
C ALA A 54 10.92 -9.05 6.40
N ASN A 55 10.73 -7.76 6.15
CA ASN A 55 11.82 -6.77 6.25
C ASN A 55 12.30 -6.58 7.69
N LYS A 56 11.39 -6.68 8.68
CA LYS A 56 11.73 -6.59 10.10
C LYS A 56 12.51 -7.83 10.56
N GLU A 57 12.13 -9.02 10.11
CA GLU A 57 12.85 -10.27 10.37
C GLU A 57 14.22 -10.30 9.67
N ALA A 58 14.30 -9.84 8.42
CA ALA A 58 15.55 -9.73 7.67
C ALA A 58 16.51 -8.73 8.32
N SER A 59 16.00 -7.61 8.84
CA SER A 59 16.81 -6.62 9.56
C SER A 59 17.28 -7.11 10.94
N GLN A 60 16.64 -8.11 11.54
CA GLN A 60 17.07 -8.72 12.81
C GLN A 60 18.08 -9.85 12.62
N SER A 61 18.13 -10.48 11.44
CA SER A 61 19.11 -11.54 11.11
C SER A 61 20.45 -11.01 10.60
N VAL A 62 20.71 -9.70 10.70
CA VAL A 62 22.05 -9.15 10.41
C VAL A 62 22.88 -9.24 11.68
N ASP A 63 23.58 -10.36 11.82
CA ASP A 63 24.61 -10.60 12.82
C ASP A 63 25.73 -9.56 12.63
N MET A 64 25.68 -8.48 13.40
CA MET A 64 26.54 -7.29 13.26
C MET A 64 28.03 -7.64 13.37
N GLU A 65 28.36 -8.79 13.98
CA GLU A 65 29.71 -9.33 14.10
C GLU A 65 30.26 -9.90 12.78
N LYS A 66 29.42 -10.45 11.90
CA LYS A 66 29.88 -10.93 10.58
C LYS A 66 30.24 -9.77 9.65
N LEU A 67 29.53 -8.65 9.73
CA LEU A 67 29.77 -7.48 8.89
C LEU A 67 31.08 -6.76 9.24
N LYS A 68 31.46 -6.74 10.53
CA LYS A 68 32.76 -6.23 11.00
C LYS A 68 33.96 -7.09 10.63
N LYS A 69 33.76 -8.35 10.23
CA LYS A 69 34.84 -9.24 9.77
C LYS A 69 35.07 -9.20 8.25
N LEU A 70 34.18 -8.54 7.51
CA LEU A 70 34.32 -8.34 6.05
C LEU A 70 34.99 -7.00 5.67
N PHE A 71 35.19 -6.09 6.63
CA PHE A 71 35.91 -4.83 6.44
C PHE A 71 37.12 -4.75 7.38
#